data_AF-A0A961V1E5-F1
#
_entry.id   AF-A0A961V1E5-F1
#
_cell.length_a   1.000
_cell.length_b   1.000
_cell.length_c   1.000
_cell.angle_alpha   90.00
_cell.angle_beta   90.00
_cell.angle_gamma   90.00
#
_symmetry.space_group_name_H-M   'P 1'
#
loop_
_entity.id
_entity.type
_entity.pdbx_description
1 polymer ?
#
loop_
_entity_poly.entity_id
_entity_poly.type
_entity_poly.pdbx_seq_one_letter_code
_entity_poly.pdbx_strand_id
1 'polypeptide(L)'
;MPSDIEIARAAKPRPIVEIAALLGIRRDAVSTYGPYKAKIALPYLTGLDKPDGKLVLVTAISPTPAGEGKTTTTVGLGDALNRIGKRAVICLREPSLGPCFGMKGGAAGGGHAQVIPMEEINLHFTGDFAAIAAANNLLAAMVDNHIY
;
A
#
# COMPACT_ATOMS: atom_id res chain seq x y z
N MET A 1 19.02 16.61 -6.30
CA MET A 1 18.35 15.77 -5.30
C MET A 1 18.43 14.34 -5.79
N PRO A 2 18.75 13.35 -4.94
CA PRO A 2 18.69 11.94 -5.36
C PRO A 2 17.29 11.63 -5.89
N SER A 3 17.22 10.74 -6.87
CA SER A 3 15.97 10.24 -7.43
C SER A 3 15.18 9.45 -6.39
N ASP A 4 13.87 9.34 -6.58
CA ASP A 4 12.98 8.61 -5.66
C ASP A 4 13.44 7.18 -5.40
N ILE A 5 13.91 6.49 -6.45
CA ILE A 5 14.39 5.11 -6.34
C ILE A 5 15.70 5.00 -5.57
N GLU A 6 16.60 5.99 -5.68
CA GLU A 6 17.84 6.02 -4.89
C GLU A 6 17.54 6.22 -3.41
N ILE A 7 16.58 7.10 -3.08
CA ILE A 7 16.11 7.28 -1.70
C ILE A 7 15.50 5.99 -1.17
N ALA A 8 14.63 5.33 -1.95
CA ALA A 8 13.99 4.08 -1.56
C ALA A 8 15.00 2.95 -1.29
N ARG A 9 16.02 2.81 -2.14
CA ARG A 9 17.07 1.78 -2.00
C ARG A 9 18.03 2.05 -0.85
N ALA A 10 18.27 3.31 -0.51
CA ALA A 10 19.10 3.70 0.63
C ALA A 10 18.39 3.52 1.98
N ALA A 11 17.07 3.38 1.99
CA ALA A 11 16.30 3.19 3.21
C ALA A 11 16.63 1.85 3.88
N LYS A 12 16.64 1.86 5.22
CA LYS A 12 16.80 0.66 6.05
C LYS A 12 15.44 0.24 6.60
N PRO A 13 14.63 -0.54 5.86
CA PRO A 13 13.31 -0.94 6.32
C PRO A 13 13.43 -1.81 7.58
N ARG A 14 12.48 -1.61 8.50
CA ARG A 14 12.30 -2.52 9.63
C ARG A 14 11.56 -3.76 9.17
N PRO A 15 11.83 -4.95 9.76
CA PRO A 15 11.02 -6.13 9.52
C PRO A 15 9.53 -5.85 9.74
N ILE A 16 8.67 -6.32 8.84
CA ILE A 16 7.23 -6.02 8.89
C ILE A 16 6.58 -6.53 10.18
N VAL A 17 7.13 -7.60 10.76
CA VAL A 17 6.67 -8.17 12.03
C VAL A 17 6.88 -7.20 13.20
N GLU A 18 7.93 -6.37 13.16
CA GLU A 18 8.12 -5.33 14.16
C GLU A 18 7.11 -4.20 13.99
N ILE A 19 6.82 -3.80 12.75
CA ILE A 19 5.80 -2.78 12.46
C ILE A 19 4.42 -3.25 12.92
N ALA A 20 4.08 -4.52 12.67
CA ALA A 20 2.85 -5.13 13.15
C ALA A 20 2.78 -5.12 14.69
N ALA A 21 3.88 -5.44 15.38
CA ALA A 21 3.96 -5.42 16.84
C ALA A 21 3.77 -4.00 17.42
N LEU A 22 4.31 -2.95 16.79
CA LEU A 22 4.08 -1.55 17.20
C LEU A 22 2.60 -1.16 17.13
N LEU A 23 1.85 -1.77 16.21
CA LEU A 23 0.40 -1.58 16.08
C LEU A 23 -0.40 -2.50 17.03
N GLY A 24 0.26 -3.36 17.79
CA GLY A 24 -0.36 -4.34 18.69
C GLY A 24 -1.03 -5.49 17.94
N ILE A 25 -0.59 -5.79 16.72
CA ILE A 25 -1.09 -6.92 15.93
C ILE A 25 -0.36 -8.19 16.38
N ARG A 26 -1.13 -9.21 16.75
CA ARG A 26 -0.57 -10.49 17.20
C ARG A 26 0.12 -11.22 16.06
N ARG A 27 1.19 -11.96 16.38
CA ARG A 27 2.02 -12.64 15.38
C ARG A 27 1.26 -13.65 14.53
N ASP A 28 0.30 -14.35 15.12
CA ASP A 28 -0.56 -15.35 14.47
C ASP A 28 -1.51 -14.75 13.42
N ALA A 29 -1.80 -13.45 13.53
CA ALA A 29 -2.60 -12.71 12.56
C ALA A 29 -1.78 -12.15 11.38
N VAL A 30 -0.46 -12.36 11.35
CA VAL A 30 0.46 -11.77 10.35
C VAL A 30 1.00 -12.84 9.41
N SER A 31 0.51 -12.86 8.16
CA SER A 31 1.03 -13.72 7.09
C SER A 31 2.06 -12.95 6.26
N THR A 32 3.33 -13.32 6.35
CA THR A 32 4.46 -12.58 5.75
C THR A 32 4.71 -12.94 4.28
N TYR A 33 4.96 -11.91 3.47
CA TYR A 33 5.41 -11.99 2.07
C TYR A 33 6.84 -11.45 2.00
N GLY A 34 7.80 -12.32 2.33
CA GLY A 34 9.17 -11.90 2.61
C GLY A 34 9.28 -11.06 3.90
N PRO A 35 10.41 -10.37 4.11
CA PRO A 35 10.71 -9.72 5.40
C PRO A 35 9.98 -8.39 5.63
N TYR A 36 9.51 -7.72 4.56
CA TYR A 36 9.04 -6.33 4.63
C TYR A 36 7.57 -6.15 4.22
N LYS A 37 6.82 -7.22 3.98
CA LYS A 37 5.40 -7.16 3.60
C LYS A 37 4.62 -8.25 4.31
N ALA A 38 3.36 -8.00 4.61
CA ALA A 38 2.49 -8.99 5.21
C ALA A 38 1.02 -8.70 4.91
N LYS A 39 0.19 -9.73 4.94
CA LYS A 39 -1.26 -9.63 5.03
C LYS A 39 -1.69 -9.82 6.49
N ILE A 40 -2.74 -9.11 6.88
CA ILE A 40 -3.36 -9.24 8.19
C ILE A 40 -4.61 -10.11 8.06
N ALA A 41 -4.75 -11.12 8.92
CA ALA A 41 -5.88 -12.02 8.90
C ALA A 41 -7.20 -11.27 9.14
N LEU A 42 -8.19 -11.47 8.27
CA LEU A 42 -9.50 -10.84 8.40
C LEU A 42 -10.21 -11.18 9.73
N PRO A 43 -10.20 -12.43 10.24
CA PRO A 43 -10.80 -12.75 11.53
C PRO A 43 -10.21 -11.96 12.71
N TYR A 44 -8.92 -11.61 12.64
CA TYR A 44 -8.31 -10.72 13.65
C TYR A 44 -8.90 -9.31 13.56
N LEU A 45 -9.04 -8.76 12.35
CA LEU A 45 -9.58 -7.41 12.13
C LEU A 45 -11.06 -7.30 12.54
N THR A 46 -11.87 -8.30 12.18
CA THR A 46 -13.31 -8.31 12.52
C THR A 46 -13.58 -8.66 13.98
N GLY A 47 -12.59 -9.21 14.69
CA GLY A 47 -12.68 -9.53 16.12
C GLY A 47 -12.18 -8.42 17.05
N LEU A 48 -11.81 -7.25 16.53
CA LEU A 48 -11.35 -6.12 17.34
C LEU A 48 -12.53 -5.43 18.04
N ASP A 49 -12.60 -5.58 19.35
CA ASP A 49 -13.50 -4.81 20.21
C ASP A 49 -12.80 -3.53 20.69
N LYS A 50 -12.64 -2.55 19.78
CA LYS A 50 -11.99 -1.26 20.06
C LYS A 50 -12.73 -0.13 19.34
N PRO A 51 -12.79 1.08 19.94
CA PRO A 51 -13.38 2.23 19.27
C PRO A 51 -12.53 2.67 18.06
N ASP A 52 -13.20 3.17 17.03
CA ASP A 52 -12.55 3.73 15.86
C ASP A 52 -11.70 4.96 16.20
N GLY A 53 -10.57 5.08 15.49
CA GLY A 53 -9.70 6.25 15.55
C GLY A 53 -10.28 7.46 14.80
N LYS A 54 -9.46 8.50 14.62
CA LYS A 54 -9.81 9.64 13.77
C LYS A 54 -9.51 9.32 12.30
N LEU A 55 -10.48 9.53 11.42
CA LEU A 55 -10.32 9.39 9.97
C LEU A 55 -9.97 10.76 9.35
N VAL A 56 -8.84 10.82 8.66
CA VAL A 56 -8.40 12.02 7.92
C VAL A 56 -8.33 11.67 6.44
N LEU A 57 -9.16 12.33 5.63
CA LEU A 57 -9.18 12.17 4.18
C LEU A 57 -8.29 13.23 3.51
N VAL A 58 -7.30 12.77 2.73
CA VAL A 58 -6.46 13.65 1.91
C VAL A 58 -7.03 13.71 0.49
N THR A 59 -7.37 14.92 0.05
CA THR A 59 -7.85 15.19 -1.32
C THR A 59 -6.95 16.24 -2.00
N ALA A 60 -7.17 16.46 -3.30
CA ALA A 60 -6.48 17.47 -4.08
C ALA A 60 -7.48 18.19 -5.01
N ILE A 61 -7.04 19.31 -5.57
CA ILE A 61 -7.73 19.97 -6.68
C ILE A 61 -7.73 19.08 -7.94
N SER A 62 -8.44 19.51 -8.98
CA SER A 62 -8.41 18.85 -10.29
C SER A 62 -6.95 18.67 -10.77
N PRO A 63 -6.57 17.47 -11.26
CA PRO A 63 -5.20 17.20 -11.68
C PRO A 63 -4.72 18.12 -12.80
N THR A 64 -3.46 18.52 -12.72
CA THR A 64 -2.75 19.37 -13.67
C THR A 64 -1.44 18.72 -14.08
N PRO A 65 -0.85 19.08 -15.24
CA PRO A 65 0.45 18.54 -15.66
C PRO A 65 1.61 18.81 -14.69
N ALA A 66 1.47 19.78 -13.78
CA ALA A 66 2.48 20.09 -12.78
C ALA A 66 2.57 19.03 -11.66
N GLY A 67 1.47 18.31 -11.41
CA GLY A 67 1.35 17.33 -10.33
C GLY A 67 1.10 17.95 -8.96
N GLU A 68 0.20 17.32 -8.19
CA GLU A 68 -0.31 17.90 -6.93
C GLU A 68 0.34 17.28 -5.68
N GLY A 69 1.10 16.19 -5.83
CA GLY A 69 1.79 15.55 -4.70
C GLY A 69 0.87 14.92 -3.66
N LYS A 70 -0.40 14.60 -3.99
CA LYS A 70 -1.40 14.08 -3.05
C LYS A 70 -0.88 12.89 -2.21
N THR A 71 -0.26 11.91 -2.85
CA THR A 71 0.26 10.73 -2.15
C THR A 71 1.44 11.09 -1.27
N THR A 72 2.36 11.94 -1.74
CA THR A 72 3.49 12.46 -0.96
C THR A 72 3.00 13.15 0.32
N THR A 73 1.96 13.99 0.22
CA THR A 73 1.34 14.64 1.38
C THR A 73 0.69 13.64 2.32
N THR A 74 0.05 12.59 1.80
CA THR A 74 -0.56 11.53 2.62
C THR A 74 0.49 10.80 3.46
N VAL A 75 1.61 10.40 2.85
CA VAL A 75 2.72 9.74 3.55
C VAL A 75 3.35 10.69 4.57
N GLY A 76 3.70 11.91 4.15
CA GLY A 76 4.34 12.90 5.01
C GLY A 76 3.47 13.33 6.20
N LEU A 77 2.15 13.39 6.04
CA LEU A 77 1.22 13.65 7.14
C LEU A 77 1.24 12.51 8.17
N GLY A 78 1.26 11.25 7.71
CA GLY A 78 1.39 10.08 8.59
C GLY A 78 2.70 10.11 9.39
N ASP A 79 3.81 10.42 8.73
CA ASP A 79 5.12 10.56 9.39
C ASP A 79 5.12 11.70 10.41
N ALA A 80 4.57 12.86 10.06
CA ALA A 80 4.49 14.02 10.94
C ALA A 80 3.64 13.74 12.19
N LEU A 81 2.48 13.06 12.03
CA LEU A 81 1.63 12.67 13.15
C LEU A 81 2.35 11.74 14.14
N ASN A 82 3.08 10.74 13.62
CA ASN A 82 3.90 9.87 14.47
C ASN A 82 5.04 10.64 15.16
N ARG A 83 5.67 11.60 14.47
CA ARG A 83 6.73 12.44 15.03
C ARG A 83 6.25 13.32 16.20
N ILE A 84 5.00 13.74 16.21
CA ILE A 84 4.39 14.49 17.34
C ILE A 84 3.71 13.58 18.39
N GLY A 85 3.98 12.27 18.36
CA GLY A 85 3.50 11.32 19.36
C GLY A 85 2.08 10.82 19.15
N LYS A 86 1.47 11.01 17.97
CA LYS A 86 0.18 10.40 17.63
C LYS A 86 0.42 9.07 16.92
N ARG A 87 -0.22 8.00 17.38
CA ARG A 87 -0.19 6.70 16.69
C ARG A 87 -1.03 6.79 15.41
N ALA A 88 -0.37 6.96 14.26
CA ALA A 88 -1.03 7.14 12.97
C ALA A 88 -0.62 6.07 11.96
N VAL A 89 -1.56 5.66 11.11
CA VAL A 89 -1.37 4.74 9.97
C VAL A 89 -1.94 5.40 8.73
N ILE A 90 -1.30 5.16 7.58
CA ILE A 90 -1.78 5.61 6.28
C ILE A 90 -2.36 4.43 5.49
N CYS A 91 -3.35 4.70 4.66
CA CYS A 91 -3.94 3.73 3.74
C CYS A 91 -3.85 4.28 2.33
N LEU A 92 -3.28 3.50 1.41
CA LEU A 92 -3.09 3.86 0.00
C LEU A 92 -3.65 2.76 -0.91
N ARG A 93 -3.82 3.09 -2.20
CA ARG A 93 -4.21 2.11 -3.22
C ARG A 93 -2.96 1.45 -3.80
N GLU A 94 -3.05 0.16 -4.08
CA GLU A 94 -2.07 -0.55 -4.91
C GLU A 94 -2.11 -0.01 -6.35
N PRO A 95 -0.97 0.34 -6.96
CA PRO A 95 -0.92 0.78 -8.35
C PRO A 95 -1.12 -0.38 -9.33
N SER A 96 -1.66 -0.08 -10.51
CA SER A 96 -1.70 -1.05 -11.60
C SER A 96 -0.29 -1.35 -12.11
N LEU A 97 -0.05 -2.63 -12.41
CA LEU A 97 1.19 -3.13 -12.98
C LEU A 97 1.41 -2.61 -14.42
N GLY A 98 0.35 -2.44 -15.21
CA GLY A 98 0.45 -2.06 -16.62
C GLY A 98 1.20 -0.73 -16.88
N PRO A 99 0.83 0.38 -16.21
CA PRO A 99 1.52 1.67 -16.35
C PRO A 99 3.03 1.64 -16.08
N CYS A 100 3.53 0.73 -15.24
CA CYS A 100 4.95 0.58 -14.95
C CYS A 100 5.78 0.24 -16.20
N PHE A 101 5.18 -0.37 -17.22
CA PHE A 101 5.81 -0.72 -18.50
C PHE A 101 5.53 0.31 -19.61
N GLY A 102 4.81 1.39 -19.31
CA GLY A 102 4.51 2.50 -20.22
C GLY A 102 5.08 3.82 -19.72
N MET A 103 4.28 4.59 -18.98
CA MET A 103 4.68 5.88 -18.39
C MET A 103 4.88 5.76 -16.87
N LYS A 104 6.15 5.89 -16.44
CA LYS A 104 6.68 6.03 -15.07
C LYS A 104 5.87 5.39 -13.91
N GLY A 105 6.36 4.28 -13.38
CA GLY A 105 5.78 3.55 -12.24
C GLY A 105 6.12 4.10 -10.86
N GLY A 106 5.64 5.29 -10.48
CA GLY A 106 5.88 5.86 -9.14
C GLY A 106 4.60 6.29 -8.43
N ALA A 107 3.90 5.37 -7.75
CA ALA A 107 2.60 5.67 -7.14
C ALA A 107 2.59 5.77 -5.61
N ALA A 108 3.71 5.43 -4.94
CA ALA A 108 3.79 5.28 -3.49
C ALA A 108 4.43 6.48 -2.77
N GLY A 109 4.16 7.71 -3.23
CA GLY A 109 4.74 8.94 -2.68
C GLY A 109 5.95 9.43 -3.47
N GLY A 110 6.78 10.28 -2.86
CA GLY A 110 7.95 10.88 -3.51
C GLY A 110 8.88 11.59 -2.52
N GLY A 111 10.14 11.79 -2.92
CA GLY A 111 11.20 12.31 -2.06
C GLY A 111 11.41 11.44 -0.82
N HIS A 112 11.44 12.07 0.36
CA HIS A 112 11.57 11.35 1.63
C HIS A 112 10.24 10.86 2.23
N ALA A 113 9.12 11.11 1.56
CA ALA A 113 7.79 10.66 1.98
C ALA A 113 7.29 9.58 1.01
N GLN A 114 7.78 8.35 1.22
CA GLN A 114 7.49 7.19 0.37
C GLN A 114 7.06 5.97 1.20
N VAL A 115 6.26 5.11 0.59
CA VAL A 115 6.03 3.74 1.09
C VAL A 115 6.98 2.79 0.38
N ILE A 116 7.67 1.95 1.15
CA ILE A 116 8.65 0.97 0.68
C ILE A 116 8.22 -0.45 1.10
N PRO A 117 8.61 -1.51 0.36
CA PRO A 117 9.51 -1.53 -0.81
C PRO A 117 8.81 -1.13 -2.13
N MET A 118 9.27 -0.03 -2.74
CA MET A 118 8.64 0.58 -3.92
C MET A 118 8.61 -0.35 -5.14
N GLU A 119 9.69 -1.08 -5.40
CA GLU A 119 9.78 -2.00 -6.55
C GLU A 119 8.75 -3.12 -6.46
N GLU A 120 8.53 -3.67 -5.26
CA GLU A 120 7.55 -4.74 -5.08
C GLU A 120 6.11 -4.21 -5.16
N ILE A 121 5.84 -3.02 -4.63
CA ILE A 121 4.52 -2.36 -4.70
C ILE A 121 4.09 -2.11 -6.16
N ASN A 122 5.03 -1.77 -7.04
CA ASN A 122 4.75 -1.45 -8.44
C ASN A 122 4.63 -2.68 -9.36
N LEU A 123 4.92 -3.88 -8.85
CA LEU A 123 4.90 -5.12 -9.63
C LEU A 123 3.81 -6.06 -9.10
N HIS A 124 4.18 -7.27 -8.66
CA HIS A 124 3.21 -8.27 -8.22
C HIS A 124 2.73 -8.07 -6.78
N PHE A 125 3.40 -7.21 -6.01
CA PHE A 125 3.15 -6.92 -4.61
C PHE A 125 2.81 -8.17 -3.78
N THR A 126 1.53 -8.36 -3.41
CA THR A 126 1.06 -9.54 -2.67
C THR A 126 0.12 -10.44 -3.48
N GLY A 127 -0.02 -10.18 -4.79
CA GLY A 127 -0.81 -10.97 -5.72
C GLY A 127 -2.28 -10.57 -5.84
N ASP A 128 -2.69 -9.43 -5.26
CA ASP A 128 -4.11 -9.05 -5.18
C ASP A 128 -4.73 -8.80 -6.56
N PHE A 129 -4.02 -8.11 -7.44
CA PHE A 129 -4.49 -7.88 -8.81
C PHE A 129 -4.50 -9.16 -9.66
N ALA A 130 -3.59 -10.10 -9.39
CA ALA A 130 -3.61 -11.41 -10.05
C ALA A 130 -4.85 -12.21 -9.63
N ALA A 131 -5.22 -12.18 -8.35
CA ALA A 131 -6.42 -12.82 -7.84
C ALA A 131 -7.71 -12.20 -8.42
N ILE A 132 -7.77 -10.86 -8.50
CA ILE A 132 -8.91 -10.15 -9.14
C ILE A 132 -9.03 -10.53 -10.62
N ALA A 133 -7.90 -10.55 -11.35
CA ALA A 133 -7.89 -10.93 -12.76
C ALA A 133 -8.35 -12.39 -12.96
N ALA A 134 -7.89 -13.31 -12.12
CA ALA A 134 -8.30 -14.71 -12.16
C ALA A 134 -9.82 -14.86 -11.93
N ALA A 135 -10.38 -14.18 -10.93
CA ALA A 135 -11.81 -14.21 -10.64
C ALA A 135 -12.65 -13.61 -11.78
N ASN A 136 -12.23 -12.46 -12.30
CA ASN A 136 -12.90 -11.81 -13.44
C ASN A 136 -12.92 -12.71 -14.68
N ASN A 137 -11.76 -13.28 -15.03
CA ASN A 137 -11.63 -14.10 -16.23
C ASN A 137 -12.33 -15.45 -16.09
N LEU A 138 -12.37 -16.02 -14.88
CA LEU A 138 -13.16 -17.23 -14.61
C LEU A 138 -14.65 -16.97 -14.87
N LEU A 139 -15.19 -15.85 -14.38
CA LEU A 139 -16.59 -15.50 -14.62
C LEU A 139 -16.87 -15.35 -16.12
N ALA A 140 -16.01 -14.63 -16.85
CA ALA A 140 -16.14 -14.49 -18.30
C ALA A 140 -16.16 -15.86 -19.00
N ALA A 141 -15.20 -16.73 -18.68
CA ALA A 141 -15.12 -18.08 -19.23
C ALA A 141 -16.37 -18.93 -18.90
N MET A 142 -16.94 -18.80 -17.70
CA MET A 142 -18.17 -19.50 -17.33
C MET A 142 -19.39 -18.99 -18.10
N VAL A 143 -19.46 -17.69 -18.40
CA VAL A 143 -20.52 -17.11 -19.23
C VAL A 143 -20.43 -17.65 -20.66
N ASP A 144 -19.24 -17.62 -21.26
CA ASP A 144 -19.03 -18.17 -22.61
C ASP A 144 -19.35 -19.67 -22.66
N ASN A 145 -18.91 -20.42 -21.65
CA ASN A 145 -19.21 -21.85 -21.53
C ASN A 145 -20.70 -22.14 -21.33
N HIS A 146 -21.47 -21.24 -20.74
CA HIS A 146 -22.92 -21.41 -20.59
C HIS A 146 -23.67 -21.23 -21.92
N ILE A 147 -23.11 -20.44 -22.84
CA ILE A 147 -23.69 -20.18 -24.16
C ILE A 147 -23.32 -21.30 -25.16
N TYR A 148 -22.13 -21.89 -25.02
CA TYR A 148 -21.65 -23.02 -25.84
C TYR A 148 -22.51 -24.28 -25.70
#